data_AF-A0A538PDP9-F1
#
_entry.id   AF-A0A538PDP9-F1
#
_cell.length_a   1.000
_cell.length_b   1.000
_cell.length_c   1.000
_cell.angle_alpha   90.00
_cell.angle_beta   90.00
_cell.angle_gamma   90.00
#
_symmetry.space_group_name_H-M   'P 1'
#
loop_
_entity.id
_entity.type
_entity.pdbx_description
1 polymer ?
#
loop_
_entity_poly.entity_id
_entity_poly.type
_entity_poly.pdbx_seq_one_letter_code
_entity_poly.pdbx_strand_id
1 'polypeptide(L)'
;MDHKNQLNPGTNARGKLGRRRFIQQFVVGSAYSVVAGREWLATLVADCTPTSSSNGILRVKVSDFPALQNANGSVRLLFNPINASQFPTNQSFYPVIVNRGTGDQFFTLNSRCMHQSC
;
A
#
# COMPACT_ATOMS: atom_id res chain seq x y z
N MET A 1 37.67 59.42 -11.08
CA MET A 1 36.56 59.90 -10.24
C MET A 1 35.50 60.34 -11.22
N ASP A 2 34.39 59.62 -11.46
CA ASP A 2 33.46 59.12 -10.48
C ASP A 2 32.81 57.78 -10.87
N HIS A 3 32.75 56.90 -9.87
CA HIS A 3 31.88 55.73 -9.80
C HIS A 3 30.42 56.18 -9.63
N LYS A 4 29.50 55.71 -10.49
CA LYS A 4 28.10 55.49 -10.10
C LYS A 4 27.61 54.13 -10.63
N ASN A 5 28.04 53.11 -9.89
CA ASN A 5 27.30 51.89 -9.63
C ASN A 5 25.94 52.26 -9.02
N GLN A 6 24.83 51.61 -9.42
CA GLN A 6 23.65 51.23 -8.60
C GLN A 6 22.58 50.61 -9.52
N LEU A 7 22.79 49.35 -9.91
CA LEU A 7 21.71 48.45 -10.31
C LEU A 7 21.18 47.77 -9.05
N ASN A 8 20.08 48.27 -8.50
CA ASN A 8 19.18 47.41 -7.73
C ASN A 8 17.78 48.02 -7.57
N PRO A 9 16.74 47.42 -8.17
CA PRO A 9 15.43 47.41 -7.58
C PRO A 9 15.23 46.04 -6.94
N GLY A 10 15.62 45.93 -5.67
CA GLY A 10 15.08 44.91 -4.80
C GLY A 10 13.58 45.15 -4.66
N THR A 11 12.76 44.26 -5.21
CA THR A 11 11.38 44.10 -4.75
C THR A 11 11.11 42.60 -4.61
N ASN A 12 11.10 42.18 -3.34
CA ASN A 12 10.52 40.93 -2.89
C ASN A 12 9.01 40.97 -3.17
N ALA A 13 8.57 40.48 -4.33
CA ALA A 13 7.17 40.13 -4.58
C ALA A 13 7.00 38.63 -4.36
N ARG A 14 6.69 38.23 -3.12
CA ARG A 14 6.04 36.93 -2.88
C ARG A 14 4.69 36.95 -3.62
N GLY A 15 4.52 36.02 -4.55
CA GLY A 15 3.20 35.56 -4.99
C GLY A 15 2.58 36.35 -6.13
N LYS A 16 2.93 35.97 -7.36
CA LYS A 16 2.04 35.65 -8.50
C LYS A 16 2.90 35.62 -9.76
N LEU A 17 3.29 34.43 -10.20
CA LEU A 17 3.84 34.26 -11.55
C LEU A 17 2.81 34.80 -12.54
N GLY A 18 3.23 35.73 -13.40
CA GLY A 18 2.34 36.22 -14.46
C GLY A 18 1.82 35.05 -15.29
N ARG A 19 0.53 35.07 -15.64
CA ARG A 19 -0.19 33.96 -16.31
C ARG A 19 0.61 33.34 -17.46
N ARG A 20 1.25 34.18 -18.29
CA ARG A 20 2.10 33.73 -19.41
C ARG A 20 3.33 32.95 -18.96
N ARG A 21 4.05 33.44 -17.95
CA ARG A 21 5.24 32.76 -17.40
C ARG A 21 4.87 31.44 -16.73
N PHE A 22 3.74 31.42 -16.02
CA PHE A 22 3.19 30.19 -15.44
C PHE A 22 2.90 29.14 -16.52
N ILE A 23 2.17 29.51 -17.58
CA ILE A 23 1.85 28.60 -18.69
C ILE A 23 3.12 28.09 -19.37
N GLN A 24 4.10 28.97 -19.62
CA GLN A 24 5.37 28.58 -20.24
C GLN A 24 6.15 27.57 -19.39
N GLN A 25 6.27 27.83 -18.09
CA GLN A 25 6.94 26.91 -17.17
C GLN A 25 6.21 25.57 -17.07
N PHE A 26 4.88 25.59 -17.01
CA PHE A 26 4.06 24.38 -16.97
C PHE A 26 4.21 23.53 -18.24
N VAL A 27 4.16 24.14 -19.42
CA VAL A 27 4.29 23.43 -20.71
C VAL A 27 5.69 22.85 -20.87
N VAL A 28 6.74 23.62 -20.54
CA VAL A 28 8.13 23.14 -20.62
C VAL A 28 8.37 21.98 -19.64
N GLY A 29 7.89 22.11 -18.40
CA GLY A 29 7.98 21.02 -17.41
C GLY A 29 7.23 19.77 -17.87
N SER A 30 6.03 19.92 -18.42
CA SER A 30 5.24 18.80 -18.95
C SER A 30 5.93 18.12 -20.13
N ALA A 31 6.48 18.89 -21.07
CA ALA A 31 7.22 18.34 -22.21
C ALA A 31 8.49 17.62 -21.76
N TYR A 32 9.24 18.19 -20.80
CA TYR A 32 10.43 17.56 -20.24
C TYR A 32 10.09 16.24 -19.53
N SER A 33 9.00 16.18 -18.76
CA SER A 33 8.53 14.95 -18.09
C SER A 33 8.08 13.85 -19.06
N VAL A 34 7.75 14.19 -20.30
CA VAL A 34 7.40 13.22 -21.36
C VAL A 34 8.64 12.79 -22.15
N VAL A 35 9.56 13.72 -22.44
CA VAL A 35 10.75 13.47 -23.27
C VAL A 35 11.90 12.84 -22.47
N ALA A 36 12.09 13.22 -21.20
CA ALA A 36 13.13 12.69 -20.32
C ALA A 36 12.84 11.29 -19.76
N GLY A 37 11.77 10.64 -20.23
CA GLY A 37 11.46 9.24 -19.93
C GLY A 37 10.47 9.04 -18.77
N ARG A 38 9.90 7.83 -18.75
CA ARG A 38 8.90 7.37 -17.77
C ARG A 38 9.52 6.82 -16.48
N GLU A 39 10.81 7.00 -16.22
CA GLU A 39 11.47 6.40 -15.05
C GLU A 39 10.86 6.87 -13.71
N TRP A 40 10.37 8.11 -13.66
CA TRP A 40 9.61 8.62 -12.50
C TRP A 40 8.33 7.83 -12.23
N LEU A 41 7.70 7.23 -13.26
CA LEU A 41 6.55 6.34 -13.07
C LEU A 41 6.97 5.04 -12.40
N ALA A 42 8.17 4.53 -12.66
CA ALA A 42 8.66 3.31 -12.00
C ALA A 42 8.84 3.55 -10.49
N THR A 43 9.34 4.73 -10.09
CA THR A 43 9.41 5.13 -8.68
C THR A 43 8.01 5.20 -8.04
N LEU A 44 7.05 5.85 -8.70
CA LEU A 44 5.68 5.91 -8.19
C LEU A 44 5.01 4.54 -8.09
N VAL A 45 5.21 3.68 -9.10
CA VAL A 45 4.69 2.31 -9.10
C VAL A 45 5.34 1.51 -7.98
N ALA A 46 6.65 1.65 -7.76
CA ALA A 46 7.35 0.99 -6.66
C ALA A 46 6.82 1.43 -5.29
N ASP A 47 6.58 2.73 -5.08
CA ASP A 47 6.03 3.27 -3.82
C ASP A 47 4.58 2.82 -3.58
N CYS A 48 3.82 2.58 -4.64
CA CYS A 48 2.42 2.13 -4.57
C CYS A 48 2.27 0.60 -4.56
N THR A 49 3.34 -0.16 -4.80
CA THR A 49 3.29 -1.62 -4.79
C THR A 49 3.63 -2.12 -3.39
N PRO A 50 2.74 -2.87 -2.73
CA PRO A 50 3.04 -3.40 -1.41
C PRO A 50 4.19 -4.40 -1.49
N THR A 51 5.34 -4.05 -0.90
CA THR A 51 6.52 -4.91 -0.80
C THR A 51 6.44 -5.74 0.47
N SER A 52 5.75 -6.88 0.46
CA SER A 52 5.96 -7.91 1.48
C SER A 52 6.61 -9.14 0.86
N SER A 53 7.93 -9.27 1.02
CA SER A 53 8.71 -10.36 0.42
C SER A 53 8.71 -11.66 1.25
N SER A 54 8.08 -11.68 2.44
CA SER A 54 8.13 -12.84 3.34
C SER A 54 6.75 -13.27 3.85
N ASN A 55 6.59 -14.58 4.05
CA ASN A 55 5.47 -15.14 4.79
C ASN A 55 5.45 -14.58 6.22
N GLY A 56 4.33 -14.02 6.65
CA GLY A 56 4.13 -13.57 8.03
C GLY A 56 3.79 -14.73 8.97
N ILE A 57 4.22 -14.65 10.23
CA ILE A 57 3.83 -15.60 11.29
C ILE A 57 2.76 -14.93 12.16
N LEU A 58 1.58 -15.53 12.24
CA LEU A 58 0.56 -15.16 13.23
C LEU A 58 0.69 -16.03 14.47
N ARG A 59 0.85 -15.39 15.63
CA ARG A 59 0.78 -16.08 16.93
C ARG A 59 -0.60 -15.88 17.53
N VAL A 60 -1.29 -16.98 17.81
CA VAL A 60 -2.64 -16.98 18.39
C VAL A 60 -2.55 -17.42 19.84
N LYS A 61 -3.11 -16.63 20.75
CA LYS A 61 -3.22 -17.01 22.15
C LYS A 61 -4.55 -17.71 22.38
N VAL A 62 -4.50 -18.98 22.77
CA VAL A 62 -5.69 -19.84 22.90
C VAL A 62 -6.70 -19.28 23.91
N SER A 63 -6.22 -18.62 24.98
CA SER A 63 -7.10 -18.04 26.01
C SER A 63 -8.09 -17.02 25.48
N ASP A 64 -7.75 -16.35 24.37
CA ASP A 64 -8.55 -15.26 23.81
C ASP A 64 -9.73 -15.78 22.98
N PHE A 65 -9.78 -17.10 22.77
CA PHE A 65 -10.80 -17.79 21.99
C PHE A 65 -11.49 -18.85 22.86
N PRO A 66 -12.64 -18.52 23.49
CA PRO A 66 -13.37 -19.46 24.35
C PRO A 66 -13.71 -20.79 23.67
N ALA A 67 -13.99 -20.76 22.35
CA ALA A 67 -14.23 -21.96 21.57
C ALA A 67 -13.02 -22.91 21.60
N LEU A 68 -11.79 -22.40 21.52
CA LEU A 68 -10.56 -23.22 21.55
C LEU A 68 -10.17 -23.71 22.95
N GLN A 69 -10.94 -23.39 23.99
CA GLN A 69 -10.71 -23.94 25.32
C GLN A 69 -11.32 -25.34 25.48
N ASN A 70 -12.26 -25.70 24.61
CA ASN A 70 -12.97 -26.97 24.66
C ASN A 70 -12.54 -27.88 23.50
N ALA A 71 -12.54 -29.20 23.74
CA ALA A 71 -12.36 -30.18 22.68
C ALA A 71 -13.47 -30.00 21.62
N ASN A 72 -13.12 -30.20 20.35
CA ASN A 72 -13.98 -29.97 19.18
C ASN A 72 -14.38 -28.50 18.95
N GLY A 73 -13.73 -27.57 19.64
CA GLY A 73 -13.84 -26.15 19.40
C GLY A 73 -13.28 -25.73 18.05
N SER A 74 -13.90 -24.71 17.42
CA SER A 74 -13.46 -24.18 16.13
C SER A 74 -13.53 -22.67 16.11
N VAL A 75 -12.52 -22.03 15.51
CA VAL A 75 -12.52 -20.60 15.22
C VAL A 75 -12.12 -20.34 13.78
N ARG A 76 -12.66 -19.25 13.23
CA ARG A 76 -12.39 -18.79 11.88
C ARG A 76 -11.67 -17.45 11.96
N LEU A 77 -10.45 -17.41 11.44
CA LEU A 77 -9.62 -16.21 11.39
C LEU A 77 -9.64 -15.65 9.97
N LEU A 78 -10.17 -14.44 9.80
CA LEU A 78 -10.26 -13.78 8.51
C LEU A 78 -9.03 -12.89 8.32
N PHE A 79 -8.38 -13.00 7.16
CA PHE A 79 -7.21 -12.21 6.80
C PHE A 79 -7.43 -11.48 5.49
N ASN A 80 -6.95 -10.23 5.44
CA ASN A 80 -6.88 -9.47 4.21
C ASN A 80 -5.51 -9.72 3.56
N PRO A 81 -5.44 -10.18 2.31
CA PRO A 81 -4.17 -10.30 1.62
C PRO A 81 -3.60 -8.90 1.34
N ILE A 82 -2.31 -8.70 1.66
CA ILE A 82 -1.63 -7.40 1.49
C ILE A 82 -1.22 -7.18 0.03
N ASN A 83 -0.91 -8.24 -0.73
CA ASN A 83 -0.36 -8.16 -2.09
C ASN A 83 -1.27 -8.76 -3.17
N ALA A 84 -2.57 -8.94 -2.90
CA ALA A 84 -3.44 -9.47 -3.93
C ALA A 84 -3.68 -8.38 -4.98
N SER A 85 -3.07 -8.53 -6.16
CA SER A 85 -3.39 -7.77 -7.38
C SER A 85 -4.88 -7.87 -7.76
N GLN A 86 -5.58 -8.79 -7.13
CA GLN A 86 -7.03 -8.94 -7.12
C GLN A 86 -7.46 -8.96 -5.65
N PHE A 87 -7.88 -7.83 -5.09
CA PHE A 87 -8.84 -7.91 -3.99
C PHE A 87 -9.96 -8.85 -4.45
N PRO A 88 -10.43 -9.80 -3.63
CA PRO A 88 -11.54 -10.64 -4.04
C PRO A 88 -12.67 -9.69 -4.43
N THR A 89 -12.99 -9.64 -5.72
CA THR A 89 -14.00 -8.72 -6.29
C THR A 89 -15.38 -8.97 -5.68
N ASN A 90 -15.52 -10.13 -5.01
CA ASN A 90 -16.71 -10.58 -4.29
C ASN A 90 -16.55 -10.55 -2.76
N GLN A 91 -15.57 -9.85 -2.18
CA GLN A 91 -15.33 -9.79 -0.73
C GLN A 91 -15.09 -11.18 -0.07
N SER A 92 -14.79 -12.21 -0.86
CA SER A 92 -14.56 -13.57 -0.36
C SER A 92 -13.24 -13.66 0.39
N PHE A 93 -13.29 -13.49 1.70
CA PHE A 93 -12.21 -13.85 2.60
C PHE A 93 -12.19 -15.37 2.78
N TYR A 94 -11.06 -16.01 2.51
CA TYR A 94 -10.87 -17.42 2.89
C TYR A 94 -10.35 -17.45 4.33
N PRO A 95 -11.19 -17.75 5.33
CA PRO A 95 -10.70 -17.86 6.69
C PRO A 95 -9.69 -19.00 6.81
N VAL A 96 -8.69 -18.80 7.67
CA VAL A 96 -7.97 -19.94 8.25
C VAL A 96 -8.82 -20.47 9.39
N ILE A 97 -9.15 -21.75 9.33
CA ILE A 97 -9.93 -22.41 10.37
C ILE A 97 -8.94 -23.09 11.32
N VAL A 98 -9.10 -22.85 12.62
CA VAL A 98 -8.34 -23.52 13.67
C VAL A 98 -9.32 -24.38 14.48
N ASN A 99 -9.08 -25.68 14.53
CA ASN A 99 -9.88 -26.64 15.29
C ASN A 99 -9.06 -27.23 16.44
N ARG A 100 -9.70 -27.41 17.61
CA ARG A 100 -9.12 -28.10 18.76
C ARG A 100 -9.52 -29.58 18.74
N GLY A 101 -8.52 -30.45 18.66
CA GLY A 101 -8.68 -31.89 18.80
C GLY A 101 -8.76 -32.32 20.26
N THR A 102 -8.63 -33.64 20.49
CA THR A 102 -8.48 -34.20 21.83
C THR A 102 -7.14 -33.77 22.44
N GLY A 103 -7.16 -33.29 23.70
CA GLY A 103 -5.97 -32.78 24.40
C GLY A 103 -5.55 -31.39 23.92
N ASP A 104 -4.24 -31.19 23.77
CA ASP A 104 -3.61 -29.94 23.28
C ASP A 104 -3.24 -30.00 21.79
N GLN A 105 -4.01 -30.76 21.00
CA GLN A 105 -3.83 -30.86 19.55
C GLN A 105 -4.63 -29.79 18.81
N PHE A 106 -4.01 -29.15 17.82
CA PHE A 106 -4.63 -28.13 16.99
C PHE A 106 -4.45 -28.44 15.50
N PHE A 107 -5.52 -28.27 14.74
CA PHE A 107 -5.54 -28.48 13.29
C PHE A 107 -5.87 -27.17 12.59
N THR A 108 -5.03 -26.75 11.64
CA THR A 108 -5.21 -25.52 10.88
C THR A 108 -5.48 -25.84 9.42
N LEU A 109 -6.51 -25.19 8.84
CA LEU A 109 -7.01 -25.49 7.50
C LEU A 109 -7.22 -24.19 6.73
N ASN A 110 -6.85 -24.18 5.45
CA ASN A 110 -7.31 -23.17 4.51
C ASN A 110 -8.73 -23.54 4.07
N SER A 111 -9.70 -22.65 4.27
CA SER A 111 -11.09 -22.87 3.86
C SER A 111 -11.35 -22.74 2.37
N ARG A 112 -10.35 -22.32 1.57
CA ARG A 112 -10.47 -22.25 0.12
C ARG A 112 -10.69 -23.65 -0.46
N CYS A 113 -11.92 -23.91 -0.90
CA CYS A 113 -12.23 -25.12 -1.63
C CYS A 113 -11.41 -25.17 -2.94
N MET A 114 -10.70 -26.27 -3.19
CA MET A 114 -9.91 -26.43 -4.42
C MET A 114 -10.77 -26.64 -5.68
N HIS A 115 -12.08 -26.85 -5.53
CA HIS A 115 -12.99 -27.05 -6.65
C HIS A 115 -13.32 -25.74 -7.39
N GLN A 116 -13.98 -24.80 -6.71
CA GLN A 116 -14.39 -23.51 -7.28
C GLN A 116 -14.08 -22.33 -6.36
N SER A 117 -13.27 -22.52 -5.32
CA SER A 117 -12.98 -21.49 -4.32
C SER A 117 -14.25 -20.87 -3.70
N CYS A 118 -15.30 -21.68 -3.50
CA CYS A 118 -16.50 -21.30 -2.74
C CYS A 118 -16.28 -21.47 -1.24
#